data_AF-A0A836SVP6-F1
#
_entry.id   AF-A0A836SVP6-F1
#
_cell.length_a   1.000
_cell.length_b   1.000
_cell.length_c   1.000
_cell.angle_alpha   90.00
_cell.angle_beta   90.00
_cell.angle_gamma   90.00
#
_symmetry.space_group_name_H-M   'P 1'
#
loop_
_entity.id
_entity.type
_entity.pdbx_description
1 polymer ?
#
loop_
_entity_poly.entity_id
_entity_poly.type
_entity_poly.pdbx_seq_one_letter_code
_entity_poly.pdbx_strand_id
1 'polypeptide(L)'
;MSGWPIPVISGTGASAASCFLPVGDGSTTRSARVPPPLKTDYGWLILYHAVDRRMVYRLGYAIAAPDDPARIVYRHPYPILEPKREFETQGIVSDIVFTCGAVVKDGTVYVYYGGADTVTCEATAPLEDFLAPVRLWGVC
;
A
#
# COMPACT_ATOMS: atom_id res chain seq x y z
N MET A 1 8.67 -21.75 -6.37
CA MET A 1 9.33 -21.92 -5.05
C MET A 1 10.29 -20.74 -4.92
N SER A 2 9.91 -19.59 -4.37
CA SER A 2 9.60 -19.34 -2.96
C SER A 2 8.45 -18.33 -2.82
N GLY A 3 7.46 -18.67 -1.99
CA GLY A 3 6.43 -17.75 -1.55
C GLY A 3 7.03 -16.83 -0.49
N TRP A 4 7.25 -15.57 -0.85
CA TRP A 4 7.57 -14.51 0.10
C TRP A 4 6.27 -14.11 0.80
N PRO A 5 6.27 -13.85 2.11
CA PRO A 5 5.11 -13.23 2.74
C PRO A 5 4.96 -11.84 2.12
N ILE A 6 3.98 -11.71 1.23
CA ILE A 6 3.47 -10.40 0.84
C ILE A 6 2.95 -9.79 2.15
N PRO A 7 3.27 -8.52 2.50
CA PRO A 7 2.55 -7.81 3.54
C PRO A 7 1.07 -7.74 3.13
N VAL A 8 0.32 -8.78 3.49
CA VAL A 8 -1.12 -8.83 3.34
C VAL A 8 -1.63 -8.11 4.56
N ILE A 9 -2.04 -6.86 4.35
CA ILE A 9 -2.75 -6.14 5.38
C ILE A 9 -4.04 -6.91 5.66
N SER A 10 -4.09 -7.69 6.74
CA SER A 10 -5.25 -8.44 7.18
C SER A 10 -6.18 -7.51 7.95
N GLY A 11 -7.00 -6.75 7.22
CA GLY A 11 -8.26 -6.27 7.80
C GLY A 11 -9.22 -7.43 8.02
N THR A 12 -10.32 -7.22 8.74
CA THR A 12 -11.49 -8.13 8.83
C THR A 12 -12.21 -8.35 7.48
N GLY A 13 -11.46 -8.43 6.39
CA GLY A 13 -11.95 -8.42 5.02
C GLY A 13 -10.88 -8.38 3.92
N ALA A 14 -9.57 -8.30 4.16
CA ALA A 14 -8.62 -8.17 3.05
C ALA A 14 -7.97 -9.52 2.67
N SER A 15 -8.32 -10.03 1.49
CA SER A 15 -7.72 -11.22 0.88
C SER A 15 -6.69 -10.80 -0.17
N ALA A 16 -5.43 -11.14 0.03
CA ALA A 16 -4.39 -10.95 -0.99
C ALA A 16 -4.55 -11.93 -2.15
N ALA A 17 -4.32 -11.45 -3.38
CA ALA A 17 -4.00 -12.26 -4.55
C ALA A 17 -3.82 -11.41 -5.83
N SER A 18 -2.57 -11.43 -6.30
CA SER A 18 -2.15 -11.70 -7.69
C SER A 18 -2.19 -10.59 -8.75
N CYS A 19 -0.95 -10.22 -9.13
CA CYS A 19 -0.45 -9.76 -10.43
C CYS A 19 -0.64 -8.28 -10.79
N PHE A 20 0.44 -7.50 -10.60
CA PHE A 20 1.13 -6.74 -11.66
C PHE A 20 2.51 -6.29 -11.13
N LEU A 21 3.59 -6.60 -11.86
CA LEU A 21 4.89 -5.91 -11.82
C LEU A 21 5.21 -5.45 -13.25
N PRO A 22 6.18 -4.55 -13.48
CA PRO A 22 6.51 -3.30 -12.80
C PRO A 22 6.57 -2.14 -13.83
N VAL A 23 6.71 -0.89 -13.37
CA VAL A 23 7.26 0.27 -14.13
C VAL A 23 6.85 0.34 -15.62
N GLY A 24 5.80 1.12 -15.96
CA GLY A 24 5.67 1.68 -17.32
C GLY A 24 4.52 1.19 -18.23
N ASP A 25 3.42 0.65 -17.69
CA ASP A 25 2.27 0.21 -18.52
C ASP A 25 1.15 1.25 -18.67
N GLY A 26 1.29 2.43 -18.08
CA GLY A 26 0.29 3.50 -18.14
C GLY A 26 -0.67 3.54 -16.94
N SER A 27 -0.37 2.86 -15.82
CA SER A 27 -0.94 3.28 -14.54
C SER A 27 -0.38 4.66 -14.16
N THR A 28 -1.16 5.72 -14.34
CA THR A 28 -0.75 7.05 -13.88
C THR A 28 -0.71 7.00 -12.36
N THR A 29 0.47 7.13 -11.74
CA THR A 29 0.55 7.34 -10.29
C THR A 29 0.02 8.75 -10.00
N ARG A 30 -1.29 8.87 -9.73
CA ARG A 30 -1.90 10.11 -9.26
C ARG A 30 -1.95 10.07 -7.73
N SER A 31 -0.87 10.50 -7.09
CA SER A 31 -0.85 10.74 -5.64
C SER A 31 -1.24 12.19 -5.38
N ALA A 32 -2.54 12.45 -5.20
CA ALA A 32 -3.03 13.77 -4.81
C ALA A 32 -3.37 13.86 -3.31
N ARG A 33 -3.45 12.73 -2.60
CA ARG A 33 -3.71 12.66 -1.16
C ARG A 33 -3.25 11.29 -0.65
N VAL A 34 -2.19 11.29 0.14
CA VAL A 34 -1.61 10.11 0.78
C VAL A 34 -1.41 10.42 2.27
N PRO A 35 -1.40 9.41 3.15
CA PRO A 35 -1.09 9.59 4.56
C PRO A 35 0.31 10.18 4.72
N PRO A 36 0.56 10.86 5.84
CA PRO A 36 1.89 11.35 6.16
C PRO A 36 2.90 10.18 6.14
N PRO A 37 4.12 10.37 5.60
CA PRO A 37 5.15 9.36 5.64
C PRO A 37 5.42 8.90 7.08
N LEU A 38 5.54 7.59 7.27
CA LEU A 38 5.79 6.96 8.56
C LEU A 38 7.29 6.75 8.74
N LYS A 39 7.86 7.26 9.81
CA LYS A 39 9.29 7.08 10.11
C LYS A 39 9.55 5.64 10.56
N THR A 40 10.56 5.00 9.98
CA THR A 40 11.01 3.64 10.28
C THR A 40 12.54 3.62 10.40
N ASP A 41 13.10 2.50 10.88
CA ASP A 41 14.55 2.33 11.00
C ASP A 41 15.28 2.34 9.64
N TYR A 42 14.55 2.07 8.54
CA TYR A 42 15.09 2.02 7.17
C TYR A 42 14.80 3.28 6.35
N GLY A 43 14.18 4.30 6.97
CA GLY A 43 13.77 5.54 6.30
C GLY A 43 12.27 5.81 6.42
N TRP A 44 11.72 6.51 5.43
CA TRP A 44 10.32 6.94 5.44
C TRP A 44 9.45 5.98 4.64
N LEU A 45 8.55 5.27 5.33
CA LEU A 45 7.51 4.46 4.70
C LEU A 45 6.41 5.37 4.14
N ILE A 46 6.26 5.35 2.82
CA ILE A 46 5.28 6.12 2.07
C ILE A 46 4.25 5.15 1.51
N LEU A 47 2.99 5.31 1.90
CA LEU A 47 1.87 4.62 1.26
C LEU A 47 1.35 5.50 0.13
N TYR A 48 1.02 4.90 -1.02
CA TYR A 48 0.54 5.65 -2.17
C TYR A 48 -0.52 4.90 -2.97
N HIS A 49 -1.33 5.67 -3.70
CA HIS A 49 -2.33 5.15 -4.63
C HIS A 49 -1.79 5.07 -6.04
N ALA A 50 -2.09 3.96 -6.71
CA ALA A 50 -1.89 3.79 -8.13
C ALA A 50 -3.24 3.51 -8.79
N VAL A 51 -3.48 4.19 -9.91
CA VAL A 51 -4.70 4.02 -10.71
C VAL A 51 -4.30 3.41 -12.03
N ASP A 52 -4.92 2.28 -12.39
CA ASP A 52 -4.70 1.66 -13.69
C ASP A 52 -5.54 2.31 -14.80
N ARG A 53 -5.38 1.84 -16.04
CA ARG A 53 -6.16 2.35 -17.19
C ARG A 53 -7.65 2.06 -17.09
N ARG A 54 -8.05 1.13 -16.22
CA ARG A 54 -9.45 0.76 -15.94
C ARG A 54 -10.02 1.55 -14.76
N MET A 55 -9.30 2.55 -14.27
CA MET A 55 -9.68 3.38 -13.13
C MET A 55 -9.78 2.61 -11.80
N VAL A 56 -9.09 1.47 -11.69
CA VAL A 56 -9.05 0.69 -10.44
C VAL A 56 -7.97 1.29 -9.53
N TYR A 57 -8.37 1.67 -8.32
CA TYR A 57 -7.46 2.23 -7.31
C TYR A 57 -6.87 1.11 -6.46
N ARG A 58 -5.54 1.04 -6.41
CA ARG A 58 -4.79 0.10 -5.58
C ARG A 58 -3.82 0.82 -4.68
N LEU A 59 -3.59 0.24 -3.51
CA LEU A 59 -2.60 0.72 -2.54
C LEU A 59 -1.25 0.04 -2.78
N GLY A 60 -0.19 0.83 -2.79
CA GLY A 60 1.20 0.36 -2.75
C GLY A 60 2.00 1.09 -1.69
N TYR A 61 3.27 0.69 -1.53
CA TYR A 61 4.19 1.40 -0.64
C TYR A 61 5.60 1.53 -1.23
N ALA A 62 6.32 2.53 -0.74
CA ALA A 62 7.72 2.79 -1.01
C ALA A 62 8.42 3.20 0.28
N ILE A 63 9.73 3.03 0.34
CA ILE A 63 10.59 3.58 1.38
C ILE A 63 11.47 4.65 0.75
N ALA A 64 11.48 5.84 1.33
CA ALA A 64 12.40 6.91 1.00
C ALA A 64 13.56 6.98 2.01
N ALA A 65 14.69 7.54 1.59
CA ALA A 65 15.88 7.64 2.42
C ALA A 65 15.62 8.51 3.66
N PRO A 66 16.19 8.16 4.83
CA PRO A 66 15.94 8.89 6.08
C PRO A 66 16.42 10.35 6.05
N ASP A 67 17.49 10.61 5.29
CA ASP A 67 18.15 11.91 5.11
C ASP A 67 17.53 12.75 3.98
N ASP A 68 17.01 12.10 2.93
CA ASP A 68 16.34 12.76 1.80
C ASP A 68 15.04 12.03 1.40
N PRO A 69 13.85 12.56 1.76
CA PRO A 69 12.57 11.94 1.44
C PRO A 69 12.23 11.97 -0.05
N ALA A 70 12.95 12.76 -0.88
CA ALA A 70 12.79 12.73 -2.33
C ALA A 70 13.44 11.49 -2.96
N ARG A 71 14.41 10.88 -2.27
CA ARG A 71 15.13 9.70 -2.75
C ARG A 71 14.40 8.42 -2.33
N ILE A 72 13.68 7.80 -3.26
CA ILE A 72 13.09 6.47 -3.05
C ILE A 72 14.19 5.40 -3.09
N VAL A 73 14.37 4.69 -1.97
CA VAL A 73 15.37 3.60 -1.82
C VAL A 73 14.77 2.22 -2.08
N TYR A 74 13.46 2.08 -1.87
CA TYR A 74 12.74 0.85 -2.16
C TYR A 74 11.32 1.17 -2.61
N ARG A 75 10.81 0.41 -3.58
CA ARG A 75 9.40 0.47 -3.98
C ARG A 75 8.89 -0.95 -4.05
N HIS A 76 7.83 -1.25 -3.31
CA HIS A 76 7.24 -2.58 -3.36
C HIS A 76 6.64 -2.80 -4.74
N PRO A 77 6.94 -3.93 -5.39
CA PRO A 77 6.61 -4.05 -6.80
C PRO A 77 5.13 -4.44 -6.96
N TYR A 78 4.50 -5.07 -5.95
CA TYR A 78 3.08 -5.49 -5.97
C TYR A 78 2.17 -4.53 -5.19
N PRO A 79 0.85 -4.50 -5.49
CA PRO A 79 -0.12 -3.84 -4.62
C PRO A 79 -0.24 -4.60 -3.29
N ILE A 80 -0.40 -3.85 -2.20
CA ILE A 80 -0.64 -4.40 -0.85
C ILE A 80 -2.13 -4.49 -0.52
N LEU A 81 -2.96 -3.69 -1.19
CA LEU A 81 -4.42 -3.73 -1.07
C LEU A 81 -5.06 -3.40 -2.42
N GLU A 82 -6.11 -4.15 -2.77
CA GLU A 82 -6.87 -4.00 -4.00
C GLU A 82 -8.35 -4.29 -3.73
N PRO A 83 -9.27 -3.68 -4.48
CA PRO A 83 -10.71 -3.86 -4.28
C PRO A 83 -11.12 -5.29 -4.62
N LYS A 84 -11.71 -5.98 -3.64
CA LYS A 84 -12.23 -7.35 -3.79
C LYS A 84 -13.57 -7.56 -3.14
N ARG A 85 -13.86 -6.80 -2.09
CA ARG A 85 -15.12 -6.94 -1.37
C ARG A 85 -16.22 -6.18 -2.08
N GLU A 86 -17.45 -6.61 -1.82
CA GLU A 86 -18.63 -5.99 -2.41
C GLU A 86 -18.69 -4.49 -2.08
N PHE A 87 -18.32 -4.10 -0.86
CA PHE A 87 -18.25 -2.69 -0.45
C PHE A 87 -17.08 -1.90 -1.07
N GLU A 88 -16.14 -2.55 -1.77
CA GLU A 88 -15.01 -1.91 -2.47
C GLU A 88 -15.23 -1.86 -3.99
N THR A 89 -15.99 -2.84 -4.51
CA THR A 89 -16.31 -3.00 -5.92
C THR A 89 -17.66 -2.37 -6.28
N GLN A 90 -18.56 -2.19 -5.31
CA GLN A 90 -19.88 -1.60 -5.49
C GLN A 90 -20.07 -0.39 -4.57
N GLY A 91 -20.36 0.77 -5.16
CA GLY A 91 -20.60 2.03 -4.45
C GLY A 91 -20.83 3.18 -5.42
N ILE A 92 -20.63 4.42 -4.96
CA ILE A 92 -20.75 5.62 -5.81
C ILE A 92 -19.72 5.56 -6.94
N VAL A 93 -18.51 5.10 -6.62
CA VAL A 93 -17.47 4.82 -7.60
C VAL A 93 -16.92 3.41 -7.34
N SER A 94 -17.10 2.52 -8.31
CA SER A 94 -16.66 1.12 -8.22
C SER A 94 -15.14 0.98 -8.27
N ASP A 95 -14.67 -0.13 -7.70
CA ASP A 95 -13.27 -0.58 -7.74
C ASP A 95 -12.28 0.40 -7.10
N ILE A 96 -12.66 0.94 -5.93
CA ILE A 96 -11.84 1.91 -5.19
C ILE A 96 -11.41 1.39 -3.83
N VAL A 97 -10.08 1.46 -3.61
CA VAL A 97 -9.44 1.47 -2.30
C VAL A 97 -8.66 2.79 -2.18
N PHE A 98 -9.12 3.70 -1.31
CA PHE A 98 -8.50 5.01 -1.13
C PHE A 98 -8.11 5.29 0.33
N THR A 99 -6.86 5.02 0.66
CA THR A 99 -6.19 5.36 1.93
C THR A 99 -6.15 6.86 2.18
N CYS A 100 -6.58 7.25 3.38
CA CYS A 100 -6.61 8.62 3.88
C CYS A 100 -5.69 8.83 5.09
N GLY A 101 -5.33 7.76 5.80
CA GLY A 101 -4.55 7.82 7.02
C GLY A 101 -3.85 6.50 7.30
N ALA A 102 -2.68 6.58 7.92
CA ALA A 102 -2.01 5.41 8.46
C ALA A 102 -1.27 5.78 9.75
N VAL A 103 -1.21 4.84 10.68
CA VAL A 103 -0.52 4.99 11.96
C VAL A 103 0.19 3.70 12.32
N VAL A 104 1.38 3.82 12.91
CA VAL A 104 2.07 2.67 13.51
C VAL A 104 1.82 2.70 15.01
N LYS A 105 1.37 1.59 15.57
CA LYS A 105 1.20 1.41 17.00
C LYS A 105 1.58 -0.01 17.39
N ASP A 106 2.42 -0.16 18.40
CA ASP A 106 2.83 -1.46 18.96
C ASP A 106 3.35 -2.45 17.89
N GLY A 107 4.15 -1.95 16.93
CA GLY A 107 4.70 -2.75 15.84
C GLY A 107 3.72 -3.11 14.73
N THR A 108 2.48 -2.62 14.79
CA THR A 108 1.42 -2.85 13.80
C THR A 108 1.11 -1.56 13.04
N VAL A 109 1.04 -1.66 11.71
CA VAL A 109 0.58 -0.59 10.83
C VAL A 109 -0.93 -0.70 10.69
N TYR A 110 -1.63 0.37 11.02
CA TYR A 110 -3.06 0.55 10.82
C TYR A 110 -3.26 1.47 9.63
N VAL A 111 -4.04 1.03 8.66
CA VAL A 111 -4.33 1.78 7.43
C VAL A 111 -5.83 2.03 7.35
N TYR A 112 -6.22 3.30 7.32
CA TYR A 112 -7.60 3.75 7.15
C TYR A 112 -7.86 4.10 5.70
N TYR A 113 -8.81 3.41 5.08
CA TYR A 113 -9.11 3.54 3.65
C TYR A 113 -10.61 3.62 3.37
N GLY A 114 -10.97 4.36 2.33
CA GLY A 114 -12.31 4.39 1.76
C GLY A 114 -12.53 3.23 0.79
N GLY A 115 -13.66 2.56 0.91
CA GLY A 115 -14.16 1.55 -0.05
C GLY A 115 -15.28 2.15 -0.90
N ALA A 116 -15.10 2.13 -2.22
CA ALA A 116 -16.07 2.58 -3.22
C ALA A 116 -16.73 3.97 -2.96
N ASP A 117 -15.99 4.90 -2.34
CA ASP A 117 -16.46 6.21 -1.86
C ASP A 117 -17.74 6.15 -0.99
N THR A 118 -17.98 5.00 -0.35
CA THR A 118 -19.22 4.69 0.36
C THR A 118 -18.98 4.37 1.84
N VAL A 119 -17.87 3.70 2.15
CA VAL A 119 -17.53 3.27 3.51
C VAL A 119 -16.10 3.64 3.87
N THR A 120 -15.79 3.74 5.17
CA THR A 120 -14.42 3.77 5.68
C THR A 120 -14.11 2.45 6.37
N CYS A 121 -12.97 1.87 6.02
CA CYS A 121 -12.49 0.58 6.47
C CYS A 121 -11.11 0.73 7.11
N GLU A 122 -10.76 -0.26 7.94
CA GLU A 122 -9.44 -0.40 8.54
C GLU A 122 -8.81 -1.70 8.05
N ALA A 123 -7.51 -1.64 7.76
CA ALA A 123 -6.70 -2.82 7.49
C ALA A 123 -5.40 -2.72 8.29
N THR A 124 -4.98 -3.84 8.89
CA THR A 124 -3.78 -3.91 9.73
C THR A 124 -2.74 -4.90 9.22
N ALA A 125 -1.45 -4.59 9.37
CA ALA A 125 -0.37 -5.55 9.16
C ALA A 125 0.82 -5.25 10.09
N PRO A 126 1.61 -6.27 10.47
CA PRO A 126 2.90 -6.05 11.14
C PRO A 126 3.81 -5.11 10.34
N LEU A 127 4.44 -4.13 11.01
CA LEU A 127 5.40 -3.22 10.37
C LEU A 127 6.57 -3.99 9.74
N GLU A 128 6.99 -5.06 10.39
CA GLU A 128 8.04 -5.95 9.91
C GLU A 128 7.78 -6.53 8.51
N ASP A 129 6.52 -6.75 8.12
CA ASP A 129 6.19 -7.27 6.79
C ASP A 129 6.49 -6.24 5.68
N PHE A 130 6.42 -4.94 6.01
CA PHE A 130 6.81 -3.86 5.09
C PHE A 130 8.33 -3.69 5.01
N LEU A 131 9.05 -3.99 6.10
CA LEU A 131 10.49 -3.77 6.21
C LEU A 131 11.32 -4.98 5.82
N ALA A 132 10.78 -6.20 5.96
CA ALA A 132 11.49 -7.44 5.65
C ALA A 132 12.01 -7.49 4.19
N PRO A 133 11.25 -7.06 3.16
CA PRO A 133 11.78 -6.98 1.81
C PRO A 133 12.93 -5.99 1.67
N VAL A 134 12.90 -4.87 2.38
CA VAL A 134 13.94 -3.82 2.32
C VAL A 134 15.26 -4.34 2.90
N ARG A 135 15.18 -5.05 4.03
CA ARG A 135 16.33 -5.68 4.70
C ARG A 135 17.05 -6.69 3.81
N LEU A 136 16.30 -7.43 2.98
CA LEU A 136 16.84 -8.44 2.08
C LEU A 136 17.47 -7.84 0.80
N TRP A 137 17.09 -6.62 0.43
CA TRP A 137 17.64 -5.91 -0.73
C TRP A 137 18.92 -5.13 -0.44
N GLY A 138 19.46 -5.20 0.79
CA GLY A 138 20.78 -4.66 1.12
C GLY A 138 20.85 -3.13 1.15
N VAL A 139 19.73 -2.47 1.43
CA VAL A 139 19.71 -1.02 1.68
C VAL A 139 20.21 -0.77 3.12
N CYS A 140 21.52 -0.90 3.31
CA CYS A 140 22.26 -0.53 4.52
C CYS A 140 23.36 0.46 4.15
#